data_AF-A0A5K8A3Z7-F1
#
_entry.id   AF-A0A5K8A3Z7-F1
#
_cell.length_a   1.000
_cell.length_b   1.000
_cell.length_c   1.000
_cell.angle_alpha   90.00
_cell.angle_beta   90.00
_cell.angle_gamma   90.00
#
_symmetry.space_group_name_H-M   'P 1'
#
loop_
_entity.id
_entity.type
_entity.pdbx_description
1 polymer ?
#
loop_
_entity_poly.entity_id
_entity_poly.type
_entity_poly.pdbx_seq_one_letter_code
_entity_poly.pdbx_strand_id
1 'polypeptide(L)'
;MLYFLTNLDPDLKKALIAQLRNLWTHTSTAIEGNTLTIGETAFVLEEGLTIAGKPLKDHQEVVGHARAIDLVYECLEQGRAFAEADLFASRKAVQTDETACRFLQNSLASIDGIG
;
A
#
# COMPACT_ATOMS: atom_id res chain seq x y z
N MET A 1 15.37 -10.38 9.82
CA MET A 1 15.44 -9.14 10.61
C MET A 1 16.07 -8.03 9.77
N LEU A 2 15.43 -6.86 9.64
CA LEU A 2 15.96 -5.72 8.89
C LEU A 2 16.99 -4.96 9.75
N TYR A 3 18.28 -5.24 9.55
CA TYR A 3 19.36 -4.74 10.41
C TYR A 3 19.42 -3.21 10.54
N PHE A 4 19.00 -2.47 9.51
CA PHE A 4 19.01 -1.00 9.53
C PHE A 4 17.99 -0.38 10.50
N LEU A 5 17.04 -1.17 11.05
CA LEU A 5 16.04 -0.72 12.00
C LEU A 5 16.41 -0.99 13.47
N THR A 6 17.53 -1.65 13.73
CA THR A 6 17.85 -2.23 15.06
C THR A 6 17.89 -1.18 16.19
N ASN A 7 18.39 0.02 15.91
CA ASN A 7 18.60 1.08 16.92
C ASN A 7 17.60 2.25 16.86
N LEU A 8 16.49 2.09 16.15
CA LEU A 8 15.45 3.12 16.09
C LEU A 8 14.41 2.91 17.19
N ASP A 9 13.76 4.00 17.62
CA ASP A 9 12.55 3.93 18.44
C ASP A 9 11.42 3.18 17.68
N PRO A 10 10.52 2.42 18.34
CA PRO A 10 9.46 1.68 17.68
C PRO A 10 8.58 2.52 16.74
N ASP A 11 8.24 3.75 17.12
CA ASP A 11 7.42 4.64 16.28
C ASP A 11 8.20 5.08 15.05
N LEU A 12 9.49 5.35 15.21
CA LEU A 12 10.39 5.68 14.10
C LEU A 12 10.60 4.50 13.15
N LYS A 13 10.66 3.26 13.65
CA LYS A 13 10.69 2.05 12.80
C LYS A 13 9.44 1.96 11.95
N LYS A 14 8.27 2.11 12.58
CA LYS A 14 6.98 2.04 11.90
C LYS A 14 6.86 3.13 10.83
N ALA A 15 7.21 4.36 11.17
CA ALA A 15 7.19 5.49 10.25
C ALA A 15 8.15 5.29 9.06
N LEU A 16 9.37 4.80 9.31
CA LEU A 16 10.34 4.57 8.24
C LEU A 16 9.92 3.45 7.30
N ILE A 17 9.37 2.34 7.83
CA ILE A 17 8.86 1.24 7.01
C ILE A 17 7.68 1.69 6.16
N ALA A 18 6.75 2.48 6.73
CA ALA A 18 5.64 3.07 5.97
C ALA A 18 6.14 3.99 4.84
N GLN A 19 7.12 4.86 5.13
CA GLN A 19 7.71 5.73 4.10
C GLN A 19 8.40 4.95 2.98
N LEU A 20 9.15 3.89 3.31
CA LEU A 20 9.78 3.03 2.32
C LEU A 20 8.75 2.33 1.43
N ARG A 21 7.65 1.83 2.02
CA ARG A 21 6.53 1.24 1.28
C ARG A 21 5.89 2.25 0.34
N ASN A 22 5.59 3.46 0.82
CA ASN A 22 4.94 4.50 0.03
C ASN A 22 5.84 4.96 -1.12
N LEU A 23 7.13 5.16 -0.85
CA LEU A 23 8.13 5.54 -1.86
C LEU A 23 8.28 4.47 -2.95
N TRP A 24 8.39 3.21 -2.56
CA TRP A 24 8.50 2.10 -3.51
C TRP A 24 7.24 1.98 -4.35
N THR A 25 6.07 2.01 -3.71
CA THR A 25 4.77 1.94 -4.40
C THR A 25 4.59 3.04 -5.43
N HIS A 26 4.79 4.29 -5.04
CA HIS A 26 4.71 5.43 -5.95
C HIS A 26 5.70 5.29 -7.12
N THR A 27 6.97 5.01 -6.83
CA THR A 27 8.01 5.00 -7.87
C THR A 27 7.78 3.87 -8.88
N SER A 28 7.35 2.69 -8.41
CA SER A 28 7.04 1.56 -9.29
C SER A 28 5.82 1.81 -10.17
N THR A 29 4.71 2.27 -9.58
CA THR A 29 3.48 2.53 -10.34
C THR A 29 3.62 3.74 -11.28
N ALA A 30 4.39 4.76 -10.90
CA ALA A 30 4.68 5.91 -11.78
C ALA A 30 5.47 5.50 -13.03
N ILE A 31 6.37 4.51 -12.95
CA ILE A 31 7.06 3.96 -14.13
C ILE A 31 6.07 3.33 -15.13
N GLU A 32 4.97 2.77 -14.62
CA GLU A 32 3.90 2.16 -15.41
C GLU A 32 2.85 3.17 -15.90
N GLY A 33 3.01 4.46 -15.55
CA GLY A 33 2.16 5.56 -16.01
C GLY A 33 1.07 6.00 -15.01
N ASN A 34 1.11 5.50 -13.77
CA ASN A 34 0.24 5.99 -12.70
C ASN A 34 0.46 7.48 -12.45
N THR A 35 -0.62 8.23 -12.23
CA THR A 35 -0.57 9.70 -12.15
C THR A 35 -0.60 10.26 -10.73
N LEU A 36 -0.71 9.41 -9.69
CA LEU A 36 -0.66 9.88 -8.32
C LEU A 36 0.73 10.37 -7.95
N THR A 37 0.82 11.53 -7.33
CA THR A 37 2.04 12.02 -6.71
C THR A 37 2.40 11.17 -5.48
N ILE A 38 3.62 11.31 -4.97
CA ILE A 38 4.04 10.62 -3.74
C ILE A 38 3.16 11.00 -2.54
N GLY A 39 2.71 12.26 -2.45
CA GLY A 39 1.82 12.72 -1.38
C GLY A 39 0.42 12.14 -1.50
N GLU A 40 -0.13 12.11 -2.72
CA GLU A 40 -1.41 11.46 -3.01
C GLU A 40 -1.34 9.95 -2.74
N THR A 41 -0.25 9.28 -3.12
CA THR A 41 0.00 7.86 -2.83
C THR A 41 0.01 7.60 -1.32
N ALA A 42 0.73 8.41 -0.56
CA ALA A 42 0.77 8.29 0.90
C ALA A 42 -0.63 8.47 1.51
N PHE A 43 -1.35 9.51 1.08
CA PHE A 43 -2.72 9.77 1.53
C PHE A 43 -3.67 8.60 1.25
N VAL A 44 -3.63 8.03 0.05
CA VAL A 44 -4.45 6.86 -0.32
C VAL A 44 -4.15 5.68 0.61
N LEU A 45 -2.88 5.43 0.91
CA LEU A 45 -2.45 4.27 1.71
C LEU A 45 -2.65 4.45 3.22
N GLU A 46 -2.67 5.69 3.72
CA GLU A 46 -2.82 6.01 5.14
C GLU A 46 -4.29 6.24 5.53
N GLU A 47 -5.03 6.99 4.72
CA GLU A 47 -6.42 7.37 5.00
C GLU A 47 -7.43 6.42 4.34
N GLY A 48 -7.02 5.64 3.33
CA GLY A 48 -7.94 4.78 2.59
C GLY A 48 -8.99 5.55 1.78
N LEU A 49 -8.63 6.75 1.31
CA LEU A 49 -9.51 7.66 0.58
C LEU A 49 -9.05 7.86 -0.87
N THR A 50 -10.00 8.16 -1.76
CA THR A 50 -9.69 8.51 -3.16
C THR A 50 -9.31 9.98 -3.30
N ILE A 51 -8.46 10.25 -4.29
CA ILE A 51 -8.12 11.57 -4.78
C ILE A 51 -9.09 11.98 -5.89
N ALA A 52 -9.75 13.12 -5.71
CA ALA A 52 -10.67 13.67 -6.69
C ALA A 52 -9.95 13.98 -8.02
N GLY A 53 -10.60 13.66 -9.15
CA GLY A 53 -10.08 13.93 -10.48
C GLY A 53 -8.99 12.97 -10.97
N LYS A 54 -8.67 11.93 -10.19
CA LYS A 54 -7.72 10.87 -10.58
C LYS A 54 -8.45 9.58 -10.96
N PRO A 55 -7.94 8.78 -11.93
CA PRO A 55 -8.56 7.51 -12.29
C PRO A 55 -8.62 6.54 -11.10
N LEU A 56 -9.71 5.78 -10.98
CA LEU A 56 -9.80 4.72 -9.96
C LEU A 56 -8.70 3.66 -10.14
N LYS A 57 -8.31 3.38 -11.40
CA LYS A 57 -7.19 2.51 -11.76
C LYS A 57 -5.90 2.88 -11.03
N ASP A 58 -5.58 4.16 -10.96
CA ASP A 58 -4.36 4.62 -10.33
C ASP A 58 -4.35 4.32 -8.82
N HIS A 59 -5.52 4.38 -8.17
CA HIS A 59 -5.67 4.03 -6.76
C HIS A 59 -5.57 2.52 -6.55
N GLN A 60 -6.19 1.74 -7.44
CA GLN A 60 -6.13 0.27 -7.40
C GLN A 60 -4.69 -0.22 -7.54
N GLU A 61 -3.93 0.34 -8.48
CA GLU A 61 -2.51 0.02 -8.69
C GLU A 61 -1.67 0.33 -7.44
N VAL A 62 -1.86 1.52 -6.84
CA VAL A 62 -1.18 1.90 -5.59
C VAL A 62 -1.51 0.94 -4.45
N VAL A 63 -2.79 0.66 -4.21
CA VAL A 63 -3.22 -0.25 -3.13
C VAL A 63 -2.72 -1.67 -3.36
N GLY A 64 -2.83 -2.16 -4.60
CA GLY A 64 -2.40 -3.51 -4.98
C GLY A 64 -0.89 -3.71 -4.81
N HIS A 65 -0.11 -2.74 -5.27
CA HIS A 65 1.35 -2.77 -5.14
C HIS A 65 1.79 -2.64 -3.68
N ALA A 66 1.20 -1.73 -2.90
CA ALA A 66 1.49 -1.62 -1.46
C ALA A 66 1.17 -2.93 -0.72
N ARG A 67 0.04 -3.58 -1.05
CA ARG A 67 -0.31 -4.89 -0.47
C ARG A 67 0.70 -5.97 -0.82
N ALA A 68 1.26 -5.96 -2.03
CA ALA A 68 2.30 -6.91 -2.41
C ALA A 68 3.59 -6.71 -1.58
N ILE A 69 3.95 -5.47 -1.25
CA ILE A 69 5.06 -5.16 -0.35
C ILE A 69 4.76 -5.64 1.08
N ASP A 70 3.54 -5.39 1.58
CA ASP A 70 3.14 -5.81 2.93
C ASP A 70 3.27 -7.33 3.10
N LEU A 71 2.92 -8.13 2.08
CA LEU A 71 3.12 -9.59 2.10
C LEU A 71 4.61 -9.98 2.27
N VAL A 72 5.54 -9.23 1.66
CA VAL A 72 6.98 -9.44 1.85
C VAL A 72 7.40 -9.09 3.28
N TYR A 73 6.87 -7.99 3.83
CA TYR A 73 7.14 -7.61 5.22
C TYR A 73 6.61 -8.65 6.21
N GLU A 74 5.39 -9.17 6.01
CA GLU A 74 4.82 -10.26 6.80
C GLU A 74 5.73 -11.51 6.80
N CYS A 75 6.33 -11.88 5.65
CA CYS A 75 7.30 -12.99 5.59
C CYS A 75 8.53 -12.73 6.46
N LEU A 76 9.07 -11.50 6.39
CA LEU A 76 10.27 -11.10 7.12
C LEU A 76 10.04 -11.05 8.64
N GLU A 77 8.87 -10.59 9.06
CA GLU A 77 8.45 -10.56 10.47
C GLU A 77 8.28 -11.98 11.02
N GLN A 78 7.70 -12.88 10.23
CA GLN A 78 7.53 -14.29 10.60
C GLN A 78 8.84 -15.10 10.55
N GLY A 79 9.92 -14.52 10.01
CA GLY A 79 11.20 -15.21 9.86
C GLY A 79 11.14 -16.41 8.91
N ARG A 80 10.17 -16.43 8.00
CA ARG A 80 9.97 -17.53 7.05
C ARG A 80 10.53 -17.20 5.68
N ALA A 81 10.89 -18.23 4.93
CA ALA A 81 11.26 -18.08 3.53
C ALA A 81 10.04 -17.65 2.69
N PHE A 82 10.30 -16.84 1.66
CA PHE A 82 9.31 -16.50 0.64
C PHE A 82 9.06 -17.73 -0.24
N ALA A 83 7.80 -18.14 -0.36
CA ALA A 83 7.38 -19.35 -1.05
C ALA A 83 6.52 -19.04 -2.28
N GLU A 84 6.25 -20.07 -3.08
CA GLU A 84 5.42 -19.96 -4.28
C GLU A 84 4.02 -19.38 -3.99
N ALA A 85 3.41 -19.76 -2.87
CA ALA A 85 2.12 -19.21 -2.45
C ALA A 85 2.17 -17.67 -2.26
N ASP A 86 3.28 -17.14 -1.76
CA ASP A 86 3.47 -15.70 -1.59
C ASP A 86 3.66 -15.00 -2.92
N LEU A 87 4.39 -15.62 -3.85
CA LEU A 87 4.52 -15.10 -5.22
C LEU A 87 3.15 -14.95 -5.88
N PHE A 88 2.30 -15.98 -5.78
CA PHE A 88 0.93 -15.92 -6.29
C PHE A 88 0.09 -14.88 -5.56
N ALA A 89 0.23 -14.74 -4.25
CA ALA A 89 -0.48 -13.73 -3.47
C ALA A 89 -0.07 -12.30 -3.85
N SER A 90 1.24 -12.04 -3.99
CA SER A 90 1.77 -10.75 -4.45
C SER A 90 1.29 -10.43 -5.87
N ARG A 91 1.34 -11.39 -6.79
CA ARG A 91 0.80 -11.22 -8.15
C ARG A 91 -0.69 -10.89 -8.12
N LYS A 92 -1.46 -11.63 -7.31
CA LYS A 92 -2.90 -11.40 -7.18
C LYS A 92 -3.18 -10.00 -6.65
N ALA A 93 -2.45 -9.55 -5.63
CA ALA A 93 -2.59 -8.22 -5.06
C ALA A 93 -2.40 -7.10 -6.10
N VAL A 94 -1.37 -7.23 -6.96
CA VAL A 94 -1.10 -6.26 -8.05
C VAL A 94 -2.16 -6.30 -9.16
N GLN A 95 -2.73 -7.47 -9.45
CA GLN A 95 -3.66 -7.67 -10.58
C GLN A 95 -5.14 -7.41 -10.25
N THR A 96 -5.49 -7.22 -8.97
CA THR A 96 -6.90 -7.11 -8.56
C THR A 96 -7.51 -5.72 -8.74
N ASP A 97 -8.49 -5.62 -9.64
CA ASP A 97 -9.45 -4.51 -9.78
C ASP A 97 -10.41 -4.37 -8.57
N GLU A 98 -10.65 -5.46 -7.81
CA GLU A 98 -11.70 -5.50 -6.77
C GLU A 98 -11.30 -4.95 -5.39
N THR A 99 -10.01 -4.88 -5.05
CA THR A 99 -9.57 -4.61 -3.67
C THR A 99 -9.72 -3.16 -3.26
N ALA A 100 -9.63 -2.22 -4.21
CA ALA A 100 -9.77 -0.79 -3.93
C ALA A 100 -11.21 -0.41 -3.57
N CYS A 101 -12.22 -1.02 -4.21
CA CYS A 101 -13.62 -0.70 -3.90
C CYS A 101 -13.97 -0.95 -2.44
N ARG A 102 -13.47 -2.03 -1.82
CA ARG A 102 -13.80 -2.32 -0.41
C ARG A 102 -13.05 -1.44 0.59
N PHE A 103 -11.85 -0.98 0.27
CA PHE A 103 -11.10 -0.03 1.11
C PHE A 103 -11.68 1.39 1.01
N LEU A 104 -12.08 1.82 -0.19
CA LEU A 104 -12.58 3.18 -0.46
C LEU A 104 -14.07 3.37 -0.13
N GLN A 105 -14.90 2.33 -0.26
CA GLN A 105 -16.35 2.42 0.06
C GLN A 105 -16.63 2.57 1.56
N ASN A 106 -15.77 2.02 2.42
CA ASN A 106 -15.95 2.12 3.87
C ASN A 106 -15.82 3.56 4.40
N SER A 107 -15.16 4.45 3.65
CA SER A 107 -15.02 5.86 4.03
C SER A 107 -16.10 6.79 3.46
N LEU A 108 -16.87 6.38 2.44
CA LEU A 108 -18.06 7.13 2.02
C LEU A 108 -19.23 6.91 3.00
N ALA A 109 -19.35 5.71 3.58
CA ALA A 109 -20.36 5.40 4.59
C ALA A 109 -20.18 6.17 5.91
N SER A 110 -18.99 6.69 6.20
CA SER A 110 -18.71 7.52 7.38
C SER A 110 -18.91 9.02 7.14
N ILE A 111 -19.02 9.49 5.89
CA ILE A 111 -19.29 10.89 5.56
C ILE A 111 -20.80 11.16 5.55
N ASP A 112 -21.63 10.20 5.15
CA ASP A 112 -23.10 10.31 5.16
C ASP A 112 -23.72 10.15 6.58
N GLY A 113 -22.90 9.98 7.61
CA GLY A 113 -23.32 9.83 9.02
C GLY A 113 -23.18 11.08 9.89
N ILE A 114 -22.76 12.22 9.32
CA ILE A 114 -22.71 13.51 10.01
C ILE A 114 -23.74 14.40 9.32
N GLY A 115 -24.85 14.66 10.03
CA GLY A 115 -26.03 15.36 9.50
C GLY A 115 -25.85 16.82 9.13
#